data_AF-A0A9W8N4W3-F1
#
_entry.id   AF-A0A9W8N4W3-F1
#
_cell.length_a   1.000
_cell.length_b   1.000
_cell.length_c   1.000
_cell.angle_alpha   90.00
_cell.angle_beta   90.00
_cell.angle_gamma   90.00
#
_symmetry.space_group_name_H-M   'P 1'
#
loop_
_entity.id
_entity.type
_entity.pdbx_description
1 polymer ?
#
loop_
_entity_poly.entity_id
_entity_poly.type
_entity_poly.pdbx_seq_one_letter_code
_entity_poly.pdbx_strand_id
1 'polypeptide(L)'
;MSHRKFEAPRHGSLAFLPRKRAARHRGKVKSFPKDDPKKPVHLTAAMGYKAGMTTIVRDLDRPGAKSHKKEIVEAVSIIDTPPMIVVGLVGYIETPRGLRSLTTVWAEHLSDEVKRRFYKNWYKSKKKAFTKYAKKHSENSGSSVTRELERIKKYCTVVRVLAHTQIRKTPLKQKKSHLMEIQVNGGSIADKVSFSHGLFEKPVGIDSIFEQDEMIDVIAVTKGHGFNGVTARWGTKKLPRKTHKGLRKVACIGAWHPSHVQWTVARAGQMGYHHRTSVNHKIYRIGKGDDEGNASTEQDITKKTITPLGGFVRYGDVKNDFVMVKGSIPGVKKRVMTLRKSMFVHTSRKALEKVTLKWIDTSSEFGHGAFQTPAEKKQFLGTLKKDLVKDDAPTPFCSQMIPNSHIFMTPLLARISRRATAWSRFHPFICESFSRQYSLQLNPTFFRRGRLSTEALDGLSHQPPTRRHPSPQSFTATAATNMASDEDYMAFLDKANRDPNEGYAAPQSSSKAELKTTDDGAKIPAAIQEATKDAFYVSDSDEPFVPVSLAWDEGGKGLPDEGALIHASL
;
A
#
# COMPACT_ATOMS: atom_id res chain seq x y z
N MET A 1 -24.78 32.11 19.34
CA MET A 1 -23.91 31.42 18.35
C MET A 1 -24.58 31.55 16.99
N SER A 2 -23.87 32.06 15.97
CA SER A 2 -24.41 32.09 14.60
C SER A 2 -24.40 30.69 14.00
N HIS A 3 -25.49 30.31 13.31
CA HIS A 3 -25.47 29.15 12.44
C HIS A 3 -24.58 29.43 11.22
N ARG A 4 -24.15 28.37 10.53
CA ARG A 4 -23.34 28.50 9.31
C ARG A 4 -24.23 29.04 8.17
N LYS A 5 -23.80 30.11 7.49
CA LYS A 5 -24.54 30.77 6.41
C LYS A 5 -24.99 29.84 5.26
N PHE A 6 -24.15 28.87 4.87
CA PHE A 6 -24.46 27.89 3.83
C PHE A 6 -24.06 26.49 4.25
N GLU A 7 -24.95 25.53 4.03
CA GLU A 7 -24.70 24.13 4.36
C GLU A 7 -23.88 23.41 3.28
N ALA A 8 -23.00 22.52 3.72
CA ALA A 8 -22.25 21.63 2.85
C ALA A 8 -21.90 20.36 3.64
N PRO A 9 -21.77 19.20 2.97
CA PRO A 9 -21.36 17.99 3.64
C PRO A 9 -19.97 18.15 4.27
N ARG A 10 -19.73 17.40 5.35
CA ARG A 10 -18.43 17.40 6.02
C ARG A 10 -17.32 16.91 5.08
N HIS A 11 -16.11 17.41 5.29
CA HIS A 11 -14.93 16.91 4.59
C HIS A 11 -14.44 15.59 5.20
N GLY A 12 -14.75 14.49 4.50
CA GLY A 12 -14.25 13.15 4.80
C GLY A 12 -15.06 12.40 5.87
N SER A 13 -15.17 11.08 5.68
CA SER A 13 -15.86 10.19 6.62
C SER A 13 -15.04 9.97 7.90
N LEU A 14 -15.74 10.09 9.04
CA LEU A 14 -15.20 9.86 10.39
C LEU A 14 -15.01 8.37 10.70
N ALA A 15 -15.71 7.47 10.02
CA ALA A 15 -15.60 6.02 10.21
C ALA A 15 -14.18 5.48 9.92
N PHE A 16 -13.36 6.25 9.20
CA PHE A 16 -11.97 5.90 8.88
C PHE A 16 -10.93 6.58 9.78
N LEU A 17 -11.36 7.16 10.91
CA LEU A 17 -10.48 7.62 11.97
C LEU A 17 -10.12 6.48 12.95
N PRO A 18 -8.96 6.56 13.63
CA PRO A 18 -7.87 7.50 13.38
C PRO A 18 -7.13 7.19 12.06
N ARG A 19 -6.84 8.23 11.27
CA ARG A 19 -6.08 8.11 10.00
C ARG A 19 -4.58 7.98 10.26
N LYS A 20 -4.19 6.87 10.89
CA LYS A 20 -2.79 6.48 11.19
C LYS A 20 -2.28 5.37 10.26
N ARG A 21 -0.97 5.12 10.30
CA ARG A 21 -0.35 4.00 9.57
C ARG A 21 -0.92 2.67 10.05
N ALA A 22 -1.14 1.74 9.13
CA ALA A 22 -1.52 0.37 9.46
C ALA A 22 -0.38 -0.32 10.23
N ALA A 23 -0.70 -1.00 11.32
CA ALA A 23 0.29 -1.70 12.14
C ALA A 23 0.89 -2.94 11.45
N ARG A 24 0.22 -3.46 10.41
CA ARG A 24 0.64 -4.65 9.67
C ARG A 24 0.55 -4.37 8.17
N HIS A 25 1.47 -4.92 7.40
CA HIS A 25 1.53 -4.75 5.95
C HIS A 25 0.44 -5.52 5.19
N ARG A 26 0.04 -6.69 5.72
CA ARG A 26 -0.99 -7.55 5.10
C ARG A 26 -2.39 -7.10 5.52
N GLY A 27 -3.36 -7.26 4.63
CA GLY A 27 -4.78 -7.25 4.97
C GLY A 27 -5.09 -8.24 6.10
N LYS A 28 -5.53 -7.74 7.26
CA LYS A 28 -6.11 -8.59 8.32
C LYS A 28 -7.60 -8.70 8.06
N VAL A 29 -8.10 -9.92 7.93
CA VAL A 29 -9.54 -10.19 7.99
C VAL A 29 -9.98 -9.99 9.44
N LYS A 30 -10.86 -9.02 9.68
CA LYS A 30 -11.43 -8.77 11.02
C LYS A 30 -12.69 -9.61 11.28
N SER A 31 -13.43 -9.89 10.22
CA SER A 31 -14.66 -10.68 10.23
C SER A 31 -14.65 -11.58 8.99
N PHE A 32 -14.97 -12.85 9.16
CA PHE A 32 -15.16 -13.78 8.05
C PHE A 32 -16.65 -13.83 7.67
N PRO A 33 -17.00 -14.34 6.47
CA PRO A 33 -18.39 -14.55 6.09
C PRO A 33 -19.14 -15.36 7.15
N LYS A 34 -20.45 -15.12 7.27
CA LYS A 34 -21.30 -15.86 8.19
C LYS A 34 -21.22 -17.35 7.87
N ASP A 35 -21.07 -18.15 8.92
CA ASP A 35 -21.01 -19.60 8.79
C ASP A 35 -22.41 -20.18 8.62
N ASP A 36 -22.55 -21.12 7.69
CA ASP A 36 -23.80 -21.79 7.35
C ASP A 36 -23.57 -23.31 7.34
N PRO A 37 -24.01 -24.03 8.39
CA PRO A 37 -23.78 -25.47 8.53
C PRO A 37 -24.36 -26.32 7.39
N LYS A 38 -25.34 -25.79 6.63
CA LYS A 38 -25.98 -26.52 5.53
C LYS A 38 -25.11 -26.60 4.29
N LYS A 39 -24.14 -25.70 4.14
CA LYS A 39 -23.24 -25.66 2.99
C LYS A 39 -22.08 -26.63 3.19
N PRO A 40 -21.49 -27.15 2.09
CA PRO A 40 -20.28 -27.96 2.18
C PRO A 40 -19.14 -27.16 2.81
N VAL A 41 -18.23 -27.89 3.45
CA VAL A 41 -17.06 -27.31 4.10
C VAL A 41 -16.16 -26.63 3.06
N HIS A 42 -15.82 -25.37 3.27
CA HIS A 42 -15.00 -24.60 2.32
C HIS A 42 -14.12 -23.56 3.01
N LEU A 43 -13.10 -23.09 2.29
CA LEU A 43 -12.23 -21.99 2.70
C LEU A 43 -12.84 -20.63 2.33
N THR A 44 -12.60 -19.62 3.17
CA THR A 44 -13.27 -18.31 3.07
C THR A 44 -12.39 -17.19 2.49
N ALA A 45 -11.08 -17.40 2.40
CA ALA A 45 -10.13 -16.37 2.00
C ALA A 45 -8.84 -16.96 1.41
N ALA A 46 -8.18 -16.17 0.58
CA ALA A 46 -6.86 -16.47 0.02
C ALA A 46 -5.93 -15.24 0.06
N MET A 47 -4.65 -15.44 -0.23
CA MET A 47 -3.68 -14.36 -0.42
C MET A 47 -3.20 -14.31 -1.85
N GLY A 48 -3.03 -13.09 -2.37
CA GLY A 48 -2.40 -12.84 -3.66
C GLY A 48 -1.56 -11.57 -3.62
N TYR A 49 -0.90 -11.26 -4.73
CA TYR A 49 -0.05 -10.09 -4.89
C TYR A 49 -0.53 -9.25 -6.07
N LYS A 50 -0.68 -7.94 -5.86
CA LYS A 50 -1.07 -7.03 -6.94
C LYS A 50 0.03 -6.99 -8.01
N ALA A 51 -0.24 -7.52 -9.20
CA ALA A 51 0.70 -7.49 -10.32
C ALA A 51 0.61 -6.14 -11.05
N GLY A 52 -0.57 -5.83 -11.55
CA GLY A 52 -0.83 -4.64 -12.35
C GLY A 52 -2.31 -4.42 -12.61
N MET A 53 -2.59 -3.60 -13.61
CA MET A 53 -3.91 -3.36 -14.15
C MET A 53 -3.81 -3.44 -15.68
N THR A 54 -4.91 -3.79 -16.32
CA THR A 54 -5.07 -3.78 -17.77
C THR A 54 -6.54 -3.41 -18.08
N THR A 55 -6.93 -3.39 -19.35
CA THR A 55 -8.31 -3.21 -19.79
C THR A 55 -8.84 -4.47 -20.47
N ILE A 56 -10.15 -4.61 -20.45
CA ILE A 56 -10.86 -5.68 -21.15
C ILE A 56 -12.00 -5.10 -21.99
N VAL A 57 -12.41 -5.85 -23.00
CA VAL A 57 -13.69 -5.66 -23.70
C VAL A 57 -14.60 -6.84 -23.37
N ARG A 58 -15.85 -6.55 -23.09
CA ARG A 58 -16.90 -7.55 -22.88
C ARG A 58 -18.26 -7.02 -23.33
N ASP A 59 -19.18 -7.93 -23.59
CA ASP A 59 -20.58 -7.56 -23.74
C ASP A 59 -21.23 -7.32 -22.38
N LEU A 60 -22.05 -6.27 -22.31
CA LEU A 60 -22.87 -6.00 -21.14
C LEU A 60 -24.26 -6.61 -21.31
N ASP A 61 -24.47 -7.79 -20.73
CA ASP A 61 -25.80 -8.38 -20.62
C ASP A 61 -26.52 -7.91 -19.35
N ARG A 62 -27.09 -6.70 -19.41
CA ARG A 62 -27.94 -6.18 -18.34
C ARG A 62 -29.21 -5.48 -18.85
N PRO A 63 -30.37 -6.16 -18.88
CA PRO A 63 -31.63 -5.57 -19.31
C PRO A 63 -31.95 -4.27 -18.54
N GLY A 64 -32.28 -3.21 -19.27
CA GLY A 64 -32.56 -1.87 -18.71
C GLY A 64 -31.32 -0.96 -18.56
N ALA A 65 -30.11 -1.44 -18.83
CA ALA A 65 -28.94 -0.57 -18.95
C ALA A 65 -28.86 0.06 -20.35
N LYS A 66 -28.42 1.32 -20.46
CA LYS A 66 -28.22 2.02 -21.76
C LYS A 66 -27.25 1.27 -22.70
N SER A 67 -26.31 0.53 -22.13
CA SER A 67 -25.33 -0.27 -22.86
C SER A 67 -25.66 -1.76 -22.90
N HIS A 68 -26.92 -2.16 -22.68
CA HIS A 68 -27.33 -3.56 -22.81
C HIS A 68 -27.04 -4.08 -24.22
N LYS A 69 -26.43 -5.27 -24.31
CA LYS A 69 -25.98 -5.91 -25.57
C LYS A 69 -24.99 -5.05 -26.38
N LYS A 70 -24.29 -4.13 -25.71
CA LYS A 70 -23.19 -3.37 -26.30
C LYS A 70 -21.88 -3.78 -25.65
N GLU A 71 -20.82 -3.66 -26.44
CA GLU A 71 -19.46 -3.83 -25.95
C GLU A 71 -19.10 -2.67 -25.03
N ILE A 72 -18.49 -3.00 -23.91
CA ILE A 72 -17.95 -2.03 -22.96
C ILE A 72 -16.49 -2.34 -22.67
N VAL A 73 -15.71 -1.28 -22.49
CA VAL A 73 -14.34 -1.35 -22.01
C VAL A 73 -14.33 -1.14 -20.51
N GLU A 74 -13.72 -2.05 -19.76
CA GLU A 74 -13.59 -1.93 -18.31
C GLU A 74 -12.16 -2.14 -17.86
N ALA A 75 -11.71 -1.31 -16.91
CA ALA A 75 -10.43 -1.49 -16.26
C ALA A 75 -10.48 -2.67 -15.28
N VAL A 76 -9.40 -3.46 -15.24
CA VAL A 76 -9.26 -4.62 -14.36
C VAL A 76 -7.93 -4.58 -13.61
N SER A 77 -7.89 -5.20 -12.44
CA SER A 77 -6.66 -5.43 -11.68
C SER A 77 -6.29 -6.91 -11.72
N ILE A 78 -5.02 -7.20 -11.99
CA ILE A 78 -4.48 -8.56 -11.99
C ILE A 78 -3.78 -8.85 -10.67
N ILE A 79 -4.17 -9.96 -10.05
CA ILE A 79 -3.65 -10.43 -8.77
C ILE A 79 -3.00 -11.80 -9.00
N ASP A 80 -1.68 -11.86 -8.86
CA ASP A 80 -0.90 -13.10 -8.91
C ASP A 80 -1.15 -13.89 -7.62
N THR A 81 -1.67 -15.11 -7.76
CA THR A 81 -2.13 -15.98 -6.68
C THR A 81 -1.39 -17.31 -6.71
N PRO A 82 -0.12 -17.35 -6.25
CA PRO A 82 0.57 -18.62 -6.08
C PRO A 82 -0.18 -19.51 -5.09
N PRO A 83 -0.14 -20.85 -5.25
CA PRO A 83 -0.84 -21.77 -4.36
C PRO A 83 -0.39 -21.59 -2.91
N MET A 84 -1.33 -21.66 -1.98
CA MET A 84 -1.05 -21.58 -0.55
C MET A 84 -0.83 -22.97 0.02
N ILE A 85 0.07 -23.13 0.99
CA ILE A 85 0.22 -24.39 1.72
C ILE A 85 -0.43 -24.24 3.08
N VAL A 86 -1.26 -25.22 3.43
CA VAL A 86 -1.84 -25.34 4.76
C VAL A 86 -0.85 -26.03 5.69
N VAL A 87 -0.52 -25.39 6.81
CA VAL A 87 0.52 -25.84 7.75
C VAL A 87 0.01 -26.05 9.17
N GLY A 88 -1.27 -25.81 9.43
CA GLY A 88 -1.83 -26.01 10.75
C GLY A 88 -3.30 -25.64 10.86
N LEU A 89 -3.84 -25.81 12.05
CA LEU A 89 -5.24 -25.62 12.40
C LEU A 89 -5.32 -24.99 13.79
N VAL A 90 -6.17 -23.97 13.94
CA VAL A 90 -6.45 -23.28 15.19
C VAL A 90 -7.93 -23.47 15.54
N GLY A 91 -8.19 -24.01 16.73
CA GLY A 91 -9.53 -24.09 17.29
C GLY A 91 -9.82 -22.88 18.19
N TYR A 92 -11.00 -22.29 18.03
CA TYR A 92 -11.47 -21.18 18.86
C TYR A 92 -12.69 -21.61 19.68
N ILE A 93 -12.65 -21.28 20.97
CA ILE A 93 -13.76 -21.43 21.90
C ILE A 93 -14.45 -20.08 22.10
N GLU A 94 -15.77 -20.09 22.16
CA GLU A 94 -16.56 -18.92 22.54
C GLU A 94 -16.57 -18.78 24.05
N THR A 95 -16.19 -17.60 24.53
CA THR A 95 -16.24 -17.24 25.95
C THR A 95 -17.08 -15.97 26.10
N PRO A 96 -17.58 -15.63 27.29
CA PRO A 96 -18.31 -14.39 27.52
C PRO A 96 -17.54 -13.11 27.14
N ARG A 97 -16.20 -13.19 27.04
CA ARG A 97 -15.33 -12.08 26.61
C ARG A 97 -15.00 -12.09 25.10
N GLY A 98 -15.59 -13.02 24.34
CA GLY A 98 -15.35 -13.25 22.92
C GLY A 98 -14.59 -14.55 22.62
N LEU A 99 -14.11 -14.67 21.38
CA LEU A 99 -13.40 -15.87 20.91
C LEU A 99 -11.98 -15.94 21.50
N ARG A 100 -11.64 -17.09 22.09
CA ARG A 100 -10.30 -17.40 22.60
C ARG A 100 -9.73 -18.59 21.84
N SER A 101 -8.46 -18.55 21.46
CA SER A 101 -7.78 -19.71 20.86
C SER A 101 -7.60 -20.80 21.92
N LEU A 102 -8.10 -22.00 21.64
CA LEU A 102 -7.98 -23.16 22.52
C LEU A 102 -6.64 -23.87 22.33
N THR A 103 -6.38 -24.32 21.10
CA THR A 103 -5.15 -25.04 20.71
C THR A 103 -4.79 -24.71 19.26
N THR A 104 -3.52 -24.94 18.92
CA THR A 104 -3.02 -24.82 17.55
C THR A 104 -2.24 -26.08 17.20
N VAL A 105 -2.77 -26.82 16.25
CA VAL A 105 -2.13 -28.00 15.67
C VAL A 105 -1.29 -27.55 14.48
N TRP A 106 -0.05 -28.00 14.38
CA TRP A 106 0.81 -27.77 13.22
C TRP A 106 1.06 -29.07 12.46
N ALA A 107 1.30 -28.96 11.16
CA ALA A 107 1.79 -30.03 10.32
C ALA A 107 3.23 -30.44 10.73
N GLU A 108 3.66 -31.63 10.31
CA GLU A 108 4.98 -32.17 10.65
C GLU A 108 6.08 -31.44 9.88
N HIS A 109 5.89 -31.30 8.56
CA HIS A 109 6.87 -30.73 7.65
C HIS A 109 6.53 -29.28 7.29
N LEU A 110 7.16 -28.35 8.01
CA LEU A 110 7.08 -26.92 7.66
C LEU A 110 8.21 -26.49 6.72
N SER A 111 7.84 -25.80 5.65
CA SER A 111 8.77 -25.18 4.71
C SER A 111 9.63 -24.08 5.36
N ASP A 112 10.86 -23.93 4.87
CA ASP A 112 11.79 -22.89 5.32
C ASP A 112 11.25 -21.47 5.15
N GLU A 113 10.39 -21.24 4.15
CA GLU A 113 9.78 -19.93 3.91
C GLU A 113 8.89 -19.47 5.05
N VAL A 114 8.17 -20.41 5.68
CA VAL A 114 7.35 -20.17 6.88
C VAL A 114 8.21 -20.07 8.11
N LYS A 115 9.22 -20.94 8.25
CA LYS A 115 10.15 -20.86 9.39
C LYS A 115 10.84 -19.48 9.45
N ARG A 116 11.15 -18.86 8.29
CA ARG A 116 11.61 -17.46 8.20
C ARG A 116 10.66 -16.45 8.82
N ARG A 117 9.38 -16.76 9.00
CA ARG A 117 8.41 -15.87 9.66
C ARG A 117 8.77 -15.59 11.11
N PHE A 118 9.34 -16.58 11.79
CA PHE A 118 9.71 -16.54 13.20
C PHE A 118 11.07 -15.86 13.47
N TYR A 119 11.82 -15.52 12.41
CA TYR A 119 13.10 -14.84 12.52
C TYR A 119 13.06 -13.45 11.90
N LYS A 120 13.81 -12.51 12.48
CA LYS A 120 14.16 -11.24 11.81
C LYS A 120 15.25 -11.47 10.76
N ASN A 121 16.32 -12.18 11.13
CA ASN A 121 17.40 -12.56 10.22
C ASN A 121 17.55 -14.08 10.19
N TRP A 122 17.22 -14.70 9.05
CA TRP A 122 17.27 -16.15 8.87
C TRP A 122 18.70 -16.71 8.81
N TYR A 123 19.58 -16.03 8.07
CA TYR A 123 20.92 -16.56 7.77
C TYR A 123 21.87 -16.45 8.96
N LYS A 124 21.67 -15.48 9.85
CA LYS A 124 22.42 -15.36 11.11
C LYS A 124 21.85 -16.21 12.26
N SER A 125 20.75 -16.92 12.04
CA SER A 125 20.10 -17.72 13.09
C SER A 125 20.52 -19.19 13.01
N LYS A 126 20.43 -19.91 14.13
CA LYS A 126 20.61 -21.37 14.20
C LYS A 126 19.44 -22.17 13.56
N LYS A 127 18.39 -21.49 13.06
CA LYS A 127 17.22 -22.08 12.37
C LYS A 127 16.49 -23.19 13.16
N LYS A 128 16.44 -23.11 14.49
CA LYS A 128 15.84 -24.13 15.38
C LYS A 128 14.31 -24.02 15.55
N ALA A 129 13.61 -23.34 14.64
CA ALA A 129 12.15 -23.22 14.76
C ALA A 129 11.49 -24.55 14.34
N PHE A 130 10.52 -25.02 15.14
CA PHE A 130 9.79 -26.28 14.93
C PHE A 130 10.63 -27.57 15.01
N THR A 131 11.92 -27.54 15.37
CA THR A 131 12.74 -28.76 15.44
C THR A 131 12.28 -29.70 16.55
N LYS A 132 11.93 -29.17 17.73
CA LYS A 132 11.37 -29.97 18.83
C LYS A 132 9.96 -30.49 18.51
N TYR A 133 9.18 -29.71 17.77
CA TYR A 133 7.83 -30.10 17.38
C TYR A 133 7.85 -31.28 16.41
N ALA A 134 8.66 -31.19 15.35
CA ALA A 134 8.84 -32.28 14.39
C ALA A 134 9.36 -33.54 15.10
N LYS A 135 10.41 -33.41 15.93
CA LYS A 135 10.94 -34.55 16.72
C LYS A 135 9.86 -35.22 17.59
N LYS A 136 9.07 -34.43 18.33
CA LYS A 136 7.96 -34.94 19.15
C LYS A 136 6.88 -35.61 18.31
N HIS A 137 6.59 -35.10 17.11
CA HIS A 137 5.61 -35.67 16.20
C HIS A 137 6.04 -37.06 15.74
N SER A 138 7.30 -37.21 15.32
CA SER A 138 7.88 -38.47 14.86
C SER A 138 8.05 -39.49 16.00
N GLU A 139 8.42 -39.07 17.22
CA GLU A 139 8.60 -39.97 18.38
C GLU A 139 7.27 -40.50 18.97
N ASN A 140 6.19 -39.72 18.90
CA ASN A 140 4.90 -40.09 19.50
C ASN A 140 3.86 -40.55 18.47
N SER A 141 4.29 -40.84 17.23
CA SER A 141 3.44 -41.25 16.11
C SER A 141 2.18 -40.38 15.93
N GLY A 142 2.29 -39.06 16.15
CA GLY A 142 1.15 -38.13 16.02
C GLY A 142 0.04 -38.22 17.07
N SER A 143 0.14 -39.08 18.10
CA SER A 143 -0.88 -39.23 19.16
C SER A 143 -1.24 -37.93 19.89
N SER A 144 -0.24 -37.05 20.07
CA SER A 144 -0.49 -35.72 20.66
C SER A 144 -1.34 -34.82 19.75
N VAL A 145 -1.20 -34.97 18.43
CA VAL A 145 -1.96 -34.21 17.44
C VAL A 145 -3.39 -34.73 17.37
N THR A 146 -3.60 -36.05 17.36
CA THR A 146 -4.96 -36.63 17.36
C THR A 146 -5.75 -36.19 18.60
N ARG A 147 -5.13 -36.21 19.78
CA ARG A 147 -5.72 -35.67 21.01
C ARG A 147 -6.09 -34.19 20.92
N GLU A 148 -5.23 -33.37 20.31
CA GLU A 148 -5.52 -31.96 20.11
C GLU A 148 -6.66 -31.73 19.10
N LEU A 149 -6.75 -32.54 18.04
CA LEU A 149 -7.84 -32.50 17.07
C LEU A 149 -9.18 -32.90 17.73
N GLU A 150 -9.20 -33.94 18.56
CA GLU A 150 -10.38 -34.33 19.34
C GLU A 150 -10.82 -33.24 20.31
N ARG A 151 -9.85 -32.58 20.96
CA ARG A 151 -10.13 -31.42 21.83
C ARG A 151 -10.78 -30.28 21.05
N ILE A 152 -10.37 -30.06 19.80
CA ILE A 152 -10.97 -29.03 18.94
C ILE A 152 -12.40 -29.43 18.56
N LYS A 153 -12.61 -30.69 18.16
CA LYS A 153 -13.96 -31.21 17.85
C LYS A 153 -14.94 -31.05 19.00
N LYS A 154 -14.47 -31.26 20.25
CA LYS A 154 -15.32 -31.22 21.45
C LYS A 154 -15.69 -29.80 21.92
N TYR A 155 -14.74 -28.87 21.90
CA TYR A 155 -14.89 -27.58 22.60
C TYR A 155 -14.93 -26.35 21.70
N CYS A 156 -14.52 -26.45 20.43
CA CYS A 156 -14.40 -25.27 19.57
C CYS A 156 -15.68 -25.00 18.79
N THR A 157 -16.03 -23.72 18.67
CA THR A 157 -17.14 -23.24 17.84
C THR A 157 -16.65 -22.78 16.47
N VAL A 158 -15.41 -22.31 16.37
CA VAL A 158 -14.81 -21.82 15.13
C VAL A 158 -13.49 -22.52 14.87
N VAL A 159 -13.32 -23.02 13.64
CA VAL A 159 -12.08 -23.65 13.17
C VAL A 159 -11.44 -22.76 12.12
N ARG A 160 -10.13 -22.53 12.24
CA ARG A 160 -9.35 -21.79 11.25
C ARG A 160 -8.11 -22.55 10.84
N VAL A 161 -7.83 -22.55 9.55
CA VAL A 161 -6.62 -23.13 8.99
C VAL A 161 -5.51 -22.07 8.97
N LEU A 162 -4.29 -22.47 9.31
CA LEU A 162 -3.08 -21.69 9.10
C LEU A 162 -2.51 -22.00 7.72
N ALA A 163 -2.59 -21.02 6.82
CA ALA A 163 -2.07 -21.13 5.48
C ALA A 163 -0.98 -20.09 5.22
N HIS A 164 0.02 -20.46 4.43
CA HIS A 164 1.05 -19.52 3.99
C HIS A 164 1.16 -19.43 2.48
N THR A 165 1.53 -18.25 1.98
CA THR A 165 1.90 -18.06 0.58
C THR A 165 3.22 -18.74 0.24
N GLN A 166 3.38 -19.19 -1.00
CA GLN A 166 4.68 -19.59 -1.56
C GLN A 166 5.29 -18.41 -2.32
N ILE A 167 6.13 -17.62 -1.64
CA ILE A 167 6.58 -16.33 -2.22
C ILE A 167 7.69 -16.51 -3.26
N ARG A 168 8.46 -17.61 -3.21
CA ARG A 168 9.49 -17.90 -4.22
C ARG A 168 8.94 -18.16 -5.61
N LYS A 169 7.67 -18.53 -5.72
CA LYS A 169 6.97 -18.69 -7.01
C LYS A 169 6.60 -17.36 -7.65
N THR A 170 6.76 -16.24 -6.94
CA THR A 170 6.50 -14.89 -7.45
C THR A 170 7.82 -14.19 -7.82
N PRO A 171 7.82 -13.18 -8.71
CA PRO A 171 9.01 -12.40 -9.06
C PRO A 171 9.50 -11.46 -7.93
N LEU A 172 9.03 -11.64 -6.70
CA LEU A 172 9.33 -10.77 -5.57
C LEU A 172 10.67 -11.12 -4.91
N LYS A 173 11.45 -10.08 -4.56
CA LYS A 173 12.71 -10.24 -3.81
C LYS A 173 12.52 -10.83 -2.40
N GLN A 174 11.33 -10.68 -1.81
CA GLN A 174 11.04 -11.15 -0.47
C GLN A 174 10.95 -12.68 -0.45
N LYS A 175 11.74 -13.34 0.41
CA LYS A 175 11.75 -14.81 0.56
C LYS A 175 10.97 -15.32 1.77
N LYS A 176 10.43 -14.41 2.60
CA LYS A 176 9.70 -14.71 3.83
C LYS A 176 8.22 -14.81 3.51
N SER A 177 7.59 -15.96 3.77
CA SER A 177 6.17 -16.15 3.46
C SER A 177 5.26 -15.31 4.36
N HIS A 178 4.04 -15.09 3.89
CA HIS A 178 2.96 -14.52 4.67
C HIS A 178 2.10 -15.65 5.23
N LEU A 179 2.00 -15.74 6.57
CA LEU A 179 1.18 -16.73 7.28
C LEU A 179 -0.13 -16.09 7.75
N MET A 180 -1.28 -16.63 7.34
CA MET A 180 -2.60 -16.15 7.76
C MET A 180 -3.46 -17.28 8.32
N GLU A 181 -4.44 -16.90 9.13
CA GLU A 181 -5.57 -17.76 9.45
C GLU A 181 -6.66 -17.56 8.41
N ILE A 182 -7.24 -18.65 7.91
CA ILE A 182 -8.43 -18.68 7.05
C ILE A 182 -9.50 -19.44 7.80
N GLN A 183 -10.68 -18.85 7.97
CA GLN A 183 -11.79 -19.55 8.63
C GLN A 183 -12.39 -20.60 7.68
N VAL A 184 -12.72 -21.76 8.25
CA VAL A 184 -13.41 -22.84 7.54
C VAL A 184 -14.88 -22.76 7.91
N ASN A 185 -15.74 -22.60 6.90
CA ASN A 185 -17.19 -22.50 7.06
C ASN A 185 -17.86 -23.72 6.41
N GLY A 186 -19.10 -24.02 6.81
CA GLY A 186 -19.88 -25.15 6.31
C GLY A 186 -19.76 -26.41 7.17
N GLY A 187 -20.78 -27.26 7.13
CA GLY A 187 -20.84 -28.54 7.84
C GLY A 187 -20.76 -28.46 9.36
N SER A 188 -20.56 -29.62 10.00
CA SER A 188 -20.33 -29.72 11.43
C SER A 188 -18.88 -29.35 11.81
N ILE A 189 -18.61 -29.13 13.09
CA ILE A 189 -17.24 -28.88 13.57
C ILE A 189 -16.32 -30.07 13.29
N ALA A 190 -16.84 -31.30 13.37
CA ALA A 190 -16.07 -32.50 13.06
C ALA A 190 -15.63 -32.52 11.59
N ASP A 191 -16.54 -32.16 10.68
CA ASP A 191 -16.27 -32.09 9.23
C ASP A 191 -15.25 -30.99 8.91
N LYS A 192 -15.34 -29.85 9.60
CA LYS A 192 -14.35 -28.77 9.46
C LYS A 192 -12.96 -29.23 9.85
N VAL A 193 -12.85 -29.99 10.95
CA VAL A 193 -11.57 -30.50 11.43
C VAL A 193 -11.00 -31.56 10.49
N SER A 194 -11.82 -32.51 10.02
CA SER A 194 -11.36 -33.55 9.09
C SER A 194 -10.94 -32.95 7.75
N PHE A 195 -11.72 -32.02 7.19
CA PHE A 195 -11.38 -31.27 5.98
C PHE A 195 -10.06 -30.52 6.14
N SER A 196 -9.91 -29.77 7.25
CA SER A 196 -8.72 -28.97 7.52
C SER A 196 -7.46 -29.84 7.68
N HIS A 197 -7.57 -30.97 8.38
CA HIS A 197 -6.47 -31.92 8.54
C HIS A 197 -6.10 -32.59 7.21
N GLY A 198 -7.08 -32.93 6.37
CA GLY A 198 -6.85 -33.50 5.04
C GLY A 198 -6.09 -32.57 4.08
N LEU A 199 -6.08 -31.26 4.35
CA LEU A 199 -5.35 -30.24 3.59
C LEU A 199 -3.91 -30.02 4.09
N PHE A 200 -3.49 -30.61 5.20
CA PHE A 200 -2.13 -30.39 5.74
C PHE A 200 -1.06 -30.73 4.69
N GLU A 201 -0.09 -29.82 4.56
CA GLU A 201 1.08 -29.92 3.67
C GLU A 201 0.74 -29.91 2.17
N LYS A 202 -0.54 -29.81 1.82
CA LYS A 202 -1.00 -29.78 0.43
C LYS A 202 -1.11 -28.35 -0.10
N PRO A 203 -0.83 -28.13 -1.40
CA PRO A 203 -1.10 -26.86 -2.06
C PRO A 203 -2.61 -26.68 -2.29
N VAL A 204 -3.11 -25.51 -1.94
CA VAL A 204 -4.48 -25.06 -2.19
C VAL A 204 -4.44 -24.02 -3.31
N GLY A 205 -5.06 -24.36 -4.43
CA GLY A 205 -5.26 -23.47 -5.58
C GLY A 205 -6.37 -22.45 -5.33
N ILE A 206 -6.35 -21.36 -6.10
CA ILE A 206 -7.32 -20.27 -5.95
C ILE A 206 -8.73 -20.64 -6.45
N ASP A 207 -8.78 -21.53 -7.44
CA ASP A 207 -9.96 -22.17 -8.01
C ASP A 207 -10.77 -22.98 -7.00
N SER A 208 -10.10 -23.63 -6.03
CA SER A 208 -10.78 -24.34 -4.95
C SER A 208 -11.50 -23.43 -3.95
N ILE A 209 -11.21 -22.12 -3.98
CA ILE A 209 -11.74 -21.14 -3.02
C ILE A 209 -12.78 -20.24 -3.68
N PHE A 210 -12.48 -19.71 -4.87
CA PHE A 210 -13.32 -18.75 -5.58
C PHE A 210 -13.77 -19.30 -6.92
N GLU A 211 -14.96 -18.90 -7.31
CA GLU A 211 -15.52 -19.21 -8.62
C GLU A 211 -15.41 -18.01 -9.56
N GLN A 212 -15.40 -18.28 -10.87
CA GLN A 212 -15.56 -17.21 -11.86
C GLN A 212 -16.93 -16.55 -11.67
N ASP A 213 -17.01 -15.25 -11.93
CA ASP A 213 -18.20 -14.44 -11.70
C ASP A 213 -18.63 -14.31 -10.22
N GLU A 214 -17.84 -14.77 -9.25
CA GLU A 214 -18.12 -14.49 -7.85
C GLU A 214 -17.80 -13.02 -7.49
N MET A 215 -18.52 -12.49 -6.50
CA MET A 215 -18.20 -11.20 -5.86
C MET A 215 -17.35 -11.42 -4.62
N ILE A 216 -16.20 -10.76 -4.58
CA ILE A 216 -15.23 -10.88 -3.49
C ILE A 216 -14.91 -9.55 -2.85
N ASP A 217 -14.32 -9.63 -1.65
CA ASP A 217 -13.78 -8.50 -0.94
C ASP A 217 -12.26 -8.54 -0.98
N VAL A 218 -11.66 -7.40 -1.28
CA VAL A 218 -10.21 -7.23 -1.38
C VAL A 218 -9.71 -6.41 -0.20
N ILE A 219 -8.96 -7.06 0.69
CA ILE A 219 -8.44 -6.48 1.92
C ILE A 219 -6.94 -6.23 1.76
N ALA A 220 -6.53 -4.96 1.79
CA ALA A 220 -5.12 -4.60 1.68
C ALA A 220 -4.82 -3.29 2.40
N VAL A 221 -3.52 -2.95 2.43
CA VAL A 221 -3.06 -1.65 2.92
C VAL A 221 -2.91 -0.71 1.73
N THR A 222 -3.43 0.51 1.82
CA THR A 222 -3.34 1.51 0.74
C THR A 222 -1.90 1.97 0.47
N LYS A 223 -1.67 2.61 -0.68
CA LYS A 223 -0.40 3.28 -0.98
C LYS A 223 -0.13 4.34 0.10
N GLY A 224 1.11 4.41 0.57
CA GLY A 224 1.52 5.45 1.52
C GLY A 224 1.88 6.72 0.78
N HIS A 225 1.41 7.86 1.26
CA HIS A 225 1.72 9.20 0.73
C HIS A 225 2.48 10.07 1.74
N GLY A 226 2.85 9.52 2.90
CA GLY A 226 3.58 10.26 3.94
C GLY A 226 2.72 11.27 4.69
N PHE A 227 3.38 12.30 5.25
CA PHE A 227 2.71 13.42 5.90
C PHE A 227 2.14 14.35 4.83
N ASN A 228 0.85 14.66 4.91
CA ASN A 228 0.15 15.52 3.96
C ASN A 228 -0.61 16.64 4.69
N GLY A 229 -0.70 17.79 4.02
CA GLY A 229 -1.53 18.92 4.45
C GLY A 229 -3.03 18.62 4.38
N VAL A 230 -3.85 19.51 4.95
CA VAL A 230 -5.29 19.28 5.12
C VAL A 230 -6.01 19.13 3.77
N THR A 231 -5.65 19.95 2.78
CA THR A 231 -6.25 19.93 1.44
C THR A 231 -6.12 18.56 0.76
N ALA A 232 -4.92 17.98 0.67
CA ALA A 232 -4.73 16.68 0.04
C ALA A 232 -5.29 15.53 0.89
N ARG A 233 -5.15 15.62 2.23
CA ARG A 233 -5.57 14.57 3.15
C ARG A 233 -7.09 14.44 3.27
N TRP A 234 -7.82 15.56 3.27
CA TRP A 234 -9.26 15.63 3.56
C TRP A 234 -10.10 16.20 2.42
N GLY A 235 -9.49 16.76 1.37
CA GLY A 235 -10.20 17.38 0.26
C GLY A 235 -10.86 18.72 0.63
N THR A 236 -10.29 19.45 1.61
CA THR A 236 -10.83 20.76 2.00
C THR A 236 -10.61 21.79 0.90
N LYS A 237 -11.56 22.71 0.72
CA LYS A 237 -11.41 23.84 -0.21
C LYS A 237 -10.19 24.67 0.18
N LYS A 238 -9.41 25.11 -0.81
CA LYS A 238 -8.29 26.04 -0.59
C LYS A 238 -8.86 27.43 -0.27
N LEU A 239 -8.16 28.19 0.57
CA LEU A 239 -8.52 29.58 0.85
C LEU A 239 -8.21 30.50 -0.34
N PRO A 240 -8.77 31.72 -0.39
CA PRO A 240 -8.49 32.69 -1.44
C PRO A 240 -7.00 32.95 -1.62
N ARG A 241 -6.57 33.25 -2.85
CA ARG A 241 -5.15 33.43 -3.20
C ARG A 241 -4.46 34.51 -2.34
N LYS A 242 -5.18 35.57 -1.98
CA LYS A 242 -4.67 36.70 -1.16
C LYS A 242 -4.59 36.41 0.34
N THR A 243 -4.82 35.16 0.78
CA THR A 243 -4.78 34.80 2.20
C THR A 243 -3.35 34.86 2.74
N HIS A 244 -3.13 35.65 3.78
CA HIS A 244 -1.84 35.71 4.48
C HIS A 244 -1.53 34.39 5.22
N LYS A 245 -0.23 34.04 5.32
CA LYS A 245 0.28 32.79 5.93
C LYS A 245 -0.26 31.52 5.26
N GLY A 246 -0.49 31.56 3.95
CA GLY A 246 -0.76 30.39 3.10
C GLY A 246 -2.23 29.98 2.96
N LEU A 247 -2.52 29.35 1.82
CA LEU A 247 -3.87 29.03 1.34
C LEU A 247 -4.32 27.56 1.54
N ARG A 248 -3.40 26.65 1.84
CA ARG A 248 -3.66 25.20 1.97
C ARG A 248 -3.90 24.79 3.43
N LYS A 249 -4.71 25.58 4.14
CA LYS A 249 -5.08 25.39 5.55
C LYS A 249 -6.60 25.43 5.71
N VAL A 250 -7.07 25.04 6.88
CA VAL A 250 -8.46 25.29 7.30
C VAL A 250 -8.46 26.61 8.05
N ALA A 251 -9.38 27.51 7.73
CA ALA A 251 -9.45 28.84 8.36
C ALA A 251 -9.88 28.75 9.82
N CYS A 252 -11.05 28.18 10.11
CA CYS A 252 -11.57 28.00 11.46
C CYS A 252 -11.37 26.56 11.94
N ILE A 253 -10.68 26.36 13.07
CA ILE A 253 -10.40 25.05 13.66
C ILE A 253 -11.38 24.65 14.79
N GLY A 254 -12.36 25.50 15.08
CA GLY A 254 -13.34 25.33 16.15
C GLY A 254 -13.94 26.69 16.52
N ALA A 255 -15.13 26.67 17.15
CA ALA A 255 -15.66 27.84 17.85
C ALA A 255 -14.88 28.07 19.16
N TRP A 256 -15.15 29.18 19.86
CA TRP A 256 -14.56 29.45 21.18
C TRP A 256 -14.92 28.34 22.18
N HIS A 257 -16.21 28.00 22.26
CA HIS A 257 -16.72 26.95 23.12
C HIS A 257 -17.12 25.74 22.25
N PRO A 258 -16.66 24.52 22.53
CA PRO A 258 -15.78 24.11 23.64
C PRO A 258 -14.31 24.50 23.45
N SER A 259 -13.58 24.72 24.55
CA SER A 259 -12.18 25.20 24.62
C SER A 259 -11.13 24.15 24.21
N HIS A 260 -11.43 23.33 23.21
CA HIS A 260 -10.50 22.39 22.60
C HIS A 260 -10.86 22.12 21.14
N VAL A 261 -9.84 21.77 20.34
CA VAL A 261 -10.08 21.38 18.94
C VAL A 261 -10.72 20.00 18.91
N GLN A 262 -11.91 19.91 18.31
CA GLN A 262 -12.59 18.63 18.17
C GLN A 262 -11.84 17.68 17.23
N TRP A 263 -11.84 16.39 17.55
CA TRP A 263 -11.24 15.32 16.73
C TRP A 263 -11.87 15.19 15.33
N THR A 264 -13.07 15.76 15.15
CA THR A 264 -13.83 15.80 13.90
C THR A 264 -13.25 16.78 12.88
N VAL A 265 -12.44 17.76 13.34
CA VAL A 265 -11.85 18.81 12.52
C VAL A 265 -10.73 18.25 11.66
N ALA A 266 -10.72 18.63 10.38
CA ALA A 266 -9.71 18.18 9.44
C ALA A 266 -8.33 18.79 9.78
N ARG A 267 -7.34 17.94 10.08
CA ARG A 267 -5.97 18.34 10.39
C ARG A 267 -4.96 17.66 9.46
N ALA A 268 -3.77 18.24 9.33
CA ALA A 268 -2.65 17.65 8.60
C ALA A 268 -2.17 16.36 9.29
N GLY A 269 -1.44 15.51 8.57
CA GLY A 269 -0.90 14.27 9.12
C GLY A 269 -0.74 13.17 8.09
N GLN A 270 -0.59 11.94 8.55
CA GLN A 270 -0.42 10.77 7.69
C GLN A 270 -1.59 10.62 6.70
N MET A 271 -1.24 10.44 5.42
CA MET A 271 -2.17 10.06 4.35
C MET A 271 -1.68 8.77 3.69
N GLY A 272 -2.62 7.85 3.50
CA GLY A 272 -2.31 6.55 2.93
C GLY A 272 -1.57 5.63 3.89
N TYR A 273 -1.30 4.41 3.43
CA TYR A 273 -0.82 3.31 4.27
C TYR A 273 -1.82 2.93 5.37
N HIS A 274 -3.11 2.93 5.03
CA HIS A 274 -4.20 2.52 5.92
C HIS A 274 -4.71 1.13 5.52
N HIS A 275 -5.19 0.34 6.49
CA HIS A 275 -5.90 -0.90 6.19
C HIS A 275 -7.30 -0.57 5.64
N ARG A 276 -7.67 -1.20 4.52
CA ARG A 276 -8.97 -1.05 3.86
C ARG A 276 -9.49 -2.41 3.45
N THR A 277 -10.80 -2.60 3.65
CA THR A 277 -11.59 -3.66 3.04
C THR A 277 -12.35 -2.99 1.91
N SER A 278 -11.93 -3.25 0.67
CA SER A 278 -12.67 -2.82 -0.52
C SER A 278 -13.62 -3.94 -0.87
N VAL A 279 -14.92 -3.66 -0.85
CA VAL A 279 -15.97 -4.69 -0.96
C VAL A 279 -16.53 -4.77 -2.38
N ASN A 280 -17.15 -5.91 -2.70
CA ASN A 280 -17.97 -6.09 -3.90
C ASN A 280 -17.19 -5.93 -5.21
N HIS A 281 -16.04 -6.58 -5.29
CA HIS A 281 -15.28 -6.72 -6.51
C HIS A 281 -15.68 -7.99 -7.26
N LYS A 282 -16.08 -7.87 -8.53
CA LYS A 282 -16.43 -9.01 -9.38
C LYS A 282 -15.15 -9.66 -9.92
N ILE A 283 -15.06 -10.98 -9.84
CA ILE A 283 -14.06 -11.77 -10.55
C ILE A 283 -14.50 -11.92 -12.00
N TYR A 284 -13.64 -11.57 -12.94
CA TYR A 284 -13.90 -11.73 -14.38
C TYR A 284 -13.25 -12.97 -14.97
N ARG A 285 -12.09 -13.37 -14.45
CA ARG A 285 -11.42 -14.60 -14.85
C ARG A 285 -10.53 -15.08 -13.72
N ILE A 286 -10.47 -16.39 -13.56
CA ILE A 286 -9.44 -17.09 -12.80
C ILE A 286 -8.59 -17.80 -13.86
N GLY A 287 -7.40 -17.29 -14.11
CA GLY A 287 -6.50 -17.83 -15.14
C GLY A 287 -5.48 -18.78 -14.53
N LYS A 288 -5.16 -19.85 -15.26
CA LYS A 288 -4.12 -20.80 -14.89
C LYS A 288 -2.75 -20.32 -15.36
N GLY A 289 -1.75 -20.50 -14.51
CA GLY A 289 -0.38 -20.08 -14.81
C GLY A 289 0.27 -20.88 -15.95
N ASP A 290 -0.12 -22.16 -16.08
CA ASP A 290 0.45 -23.10 -17.05
C ASP A 290 -0.15 -22.97 -18.46
N ASP A 291 -1.28 -22.25 -18.59
CA ASP A 291 -1.96 -22.06 -19.86
C ASP A 291 -1.36 -20.89 -20.65
N GLU A 292 -0.77 -21.20 -21.81
CA GLU A 292 -0.19 -20.22 -22.74
C GLU A 292 -1.26 -19.30 -23.35
N GLY A 293 -2.53 -19.73 -23.36
CA GLY A 293 -3.69 -18.97 -23.81
C GLY A 293 -4.48 -18.30 -22.69
N ASN A 294 -3.93 -18.13 -21.49
CA ASN A 294 -4.72 -17.64 -20.34
C ASN A 294 -5.30 -16.22 -20.50
N ALA A 295 -4.84 -15.43 -21.48
CA ALA A 295 -5.41 -14.14 -21.86
C ALA A 295 -6.09 -14.11 -23.25
N SER A 296 -6.21 -15.25 -23.93
CA SER A 296 -7.03 -15.37 -25.14
C SER A 296 -8.51 -15.52 -24.78
N THR A 297 -9.40 -15.31 -25.75
CA THR A 297 -10.86 -15.46 -25.59
C THR A 297 -11.41 -16.28 -26.75
N GLU A 298 -12.70 -16.61 -26.74
CA GLU A 298 -13.34 -17.29 -27.87
C GLU A 298 -13.31 -16.46 -29.16
N GLN A 299 -13.26 -15.12 -29.03
CA GLN A 299 -13.23 -14.19 -30.14
C GLN A 299 -11.79 -13.77 -30.52
N ASP A 300 -10.90 -13.72 -29.54
CA ASP A 300 -9.48 -13.47 -29.73
C ASP A 300 -8.71 -14.78 -29.68
N ILE A 301 -8.56 -15.40 -30.86
CA ILE A 301 -7.92 -16.71 -31.06
C ILE A 301 -6.39 -16.62 -30.84
N THR A 302 -5.82 -15.41 -30.80
CA THR A 302 -4.37 -15.25 -30.64
C THR A 302 -3.92 -15.76 -29.27
N LYS A 303 -3.00 -16.73 -29.26
CA LYS A 303 -2.44 -17.26 -28.01
C LYS A 303 -1.58 -16.20 -27.36
N LYS A 304 -2.06 -15.65 -26.25
CA LYS A 304 -1.37 -14.64 -25.47
C LYS A 304 -1.55 -14.90 -23.98
N THR A 305 -0.50 -14.57 -23.24
CA THR A 305 -0.50 -14.65 -21.78
C THR A 305 -0.90 -13.31 -21.18
N ILE A 306 -1.39 -13.32 -19.93
CA ILE A 306 -1.80 -12.10 -19.23
C ILE A 306 -0.67 -11.10 -18.97
N THR A 307 0.59 -11.54 -19.12
CA THR A 307 1.74 -10.68 -18.93
C THR A 307 1.87 -9.76 -20.15
N PRO A 308 1.76 -8.42 -19.97
CA PRO A 308 1.85 -7.48 -21.08
C PRO A 308 3.24 -7.49 -21.71
N LEU A 309 3.38 -6.95 -22.92
CA LEU A 309 4.69 -6.79 -23.56
C LEU A 309 5.67 -6.02 -22.68
N GLY A 310 6.82 -6.63 -22.39
CA GLY A 310 7.83 -6.07 -21.47
C GLY A 310 7.55 -6.31 -19.98
N GLY A 311 6.50 -7.07 -19.65
CA GLY A 311 6.11 -7.43 -18.30
C GLY A 311 5.35 -6.33 -17.57
N PHE A 312 4.68 -6.67 -16.47
CA PHE A 312 4.00 -5.64 -15.67
C PHE A 312 5.01 -4.67 -15.06
N VAL A 313 4.86 -3.38 -15.37
CA VAL A 313 5.80 -2.33 -14.93
C VAL A 313 6.03 -2.37 -13.43
N ARG A 314 7.28 -2.58 -13.01
CA ARG A 314 7.73 -2.72 -11.61
C ARG A 314 7.22 -3.96 -10.87
N TYR A 315 6.57 -4.91 -11.54
CA TYR A 315 6.22 -6.23 -11.00
C TYR A 315 7.10 -7.32 -11.61
N GLY A 316 7.08 -7.44 -12.94
CA GLY A 316 7.65 -8.55 -13.70
C GLY A 316 6.54 -9.41 -14.32
N ASP A 317 6.88 -10.65 -14.64
CA ASP A 317 5.95 -11.59 -15.29
C ASP A 317 5.05 -12.29 -14.26
N VAL A 318 3.83 -12.62 -14.68
CA VAL A 318 2.89 -13.44 -13.91
C VAL A 318 2.97 -14.86 -14.45
N LYS A 319 3.55 -15.77 -13.65
CA LYS A 319 3.75 -17.19 -14.02
C LYS A 319 2.83 -18.16 -13.26
N ASN A 320 2.16 -17.70 -12.21
CA ASN A 320 1.25 -18.54 -11.44
C ASN A 320 -0.20 -18.24 -11.85
N ASP A 321 -1.11 -19.02 -11.29
CA ASP A 321 -2.54 -18.72 -11.33
C ASP A 321 -2.81 -17.28 -10.88
N PHE A 322 -3.77 -16.63 -11.52
CA PHE A 322 -4.13 -15.25 -11.23
C PHE A 322 -5.64 -15.05 -11.16
N VAL A 323 -6.02 -14.02 -10.42
CA VAL A 323 -7.41 -13.54 -10.38
C VAL A 323 -7.47 -12.17 -11.04
N MET A 324 -8.33 -12.06 -12.04
CA MET A 324 -8.67 -10.80 -12.68
C MET A 324 -9.93 -10.22 -12.07
N VAL A 325 -9.80 -9.01 -11.52
CA VAL A 325 -10.83 -8.37 -10.72
C VAL A 325 -11.27 -7.06 -11.36
N LYS A 326 -12.59 -6.80 -11.38
CA LYS A 326 -13.15 -5.54 -11.87
C LYS A 326 -12.60 -4.33 -11.10
N GLY A 327 -12.13 -3.35 -11.86
CA GLY A 327 -11.74 -2.03 -11.38
C GLY A 327 -10.40 -2.00 -10.66
N SER A 328 -10.23 -0.98 -9.83
CA SER A 328 -8.99 -0.79 -9.05
C SER A 328 -9.11 -1.38 -7.65
N ILE A 329 -8.02 -2.00 -7.20
CA ILE A 329 -7.91 -2.57 -5.85
C ILE A 329 -6.92 -1.79 -4.98
N PRO A 330 -7.10 -1.75 -3.65
CA PRO A 330 -6.27 -0.93 -2.76
C PRO A 330 -4.80 -1.37 -2.76
N GLY A 331 -3.88 -0.40 -2.77
CA GLY A 331 -2.45 -0.67 -2.60
C GLY A 331 -1.62 -0.59 -3.89
N VAL A 332 -0.30 -0.75 -3.72
CA VAL A 332 0.69 -0.68 -4.80
C VAL A 332 0.92 -2.06 -5.42
N LYS A 333 1.53 -2.09 -6.61
CA LYS A 333 2.09 -3.31 -7.21
C LYS A 333 3.02 -4.01 -6.20
N LYS A 334 3.13 -5.34 -6.26
CA LYS A 334 3.86 -6.22 -5.32
C LYS A 334 3.26 -6.34 -3.91
N ARG A 335 2.17 -5.62 -3.60
CA ARG A 335 1.57 -5.67 -2.27
C ARG A 335 0.78 -6.96 -2.09
N VAL A 336 1.00 -7.63 -0.95
CA VAL A 336 0.16 -8.74 -0.52
C VAL A 336 -1.25 -8.25 -0.18
N MET A 337 -2.24 -8.96 -0.70
CA MET A 337 -3.66 -8.70 -0.55
C MET A 337 -4.32 -9.95 -0.01
N THR A 338 -5.36 -9.78 0.79
CA THR A 338 -6.21 -10.88 1.21
C THR A 338 -7.53 -10.77 0.49
N LEU A 339 -7.82 -11.77 -0.33
CA LEU A 339 -9.09 -11.95 -1.01
C LEU A 339 -9.99 -12.72 -0.05
N ARG A 340 -11.19 -12.24 0.21
CA ARG A 340 -12.17 -12.88 1.09
C ARG A 340 -13.46 -13.03 0.31
N LYS A 341 -14.20 -14.12 0.51
CA LYS A 341 -15.60 -14.19 0.05
C LYS A 341 -16.41 -13.03 0.63
N SER A 342 -17.46 -12.63 -0.08
CA SER A 342 -18.33 -11.55 0.38
C SER A 342 -18.94 -11.86 1.75
N MET A 343 -19.14 -10.82 2.56
CA MET A 343 -19.90 -10.93 3.80
C MET A 343 -21.40 -11.07 3.57
N PHE A 344 -21.87 -10.63 2.39
CA PHE A 344 -23.27 -10.54 2.06
C PHE A 344 -23.60 -11.49 0.91
N VAL A 345 -24.80 -12.08 0.96
CA VAL A 345 -25.35 -12.78 -0.20
C VAL A 345 -25.78 -11.72 -1.20
N HIS A 346 -25.22 -11.77 -2.40
CA HIS A 346 -25.54 -10.80 -3.45
C HIS A 346 -26.74 -11.27 -4.27
N THR A 347 -27.80 -10.45 -4.28
CA THR A 347 -29.01 -10.70 -5.08
C THR A 347 -29.16 -9.72 -6.24
N SER A 348 -28.36 -8.65 -6.29
CA SER A 348 -28.45 -7.64 -7.33
C SER A 348 -28.09 -8.23 -8.70
N ARG A 349 -28.84 -7.86 -9.75
CA ARG A 349 -28.57 -8.29 -11.14
C ARG A 349 -27.12 -8.07 -11.60
N LYS A 350 -26.51 -6.94 -11.21
CA LYS A 350 -25.10 -6.63 -11.49
C LYS A 350 -24.11 -7.62 -10.86
N ALA A 351 -24.46 -8.18 -9.72
CA ALA A 351 -23.61 -9.15 -9.02
C ALA A 351 -23.79 -10.57 -9.55
N LEU A 352 -24.98 -10.93 -10.04
CA LEU A 352 -25.30 -12.25 -10.61
C LEU A 352 -25.00 -12.36 -12.11
N GLU A 353 -24.62 -11.25 -12.75
CA GLU A 353 -24.26 -11.18 -14.17
C GLU A 353 -23.11 -12.14 -14.50
N LYS A 354 -23.30 -13.01 -15.49
CA LYS A 354 -22.23 -13.86 -16.02
C LYS A 354 -21.34 -13.03 -16.94
N VAL A 355 -20.03 -13.20 -16.85
CA VAL A 355 -19.08 -12.37 -17.58
C VAL A 355 -18.40 -13.18 -18.67
N THR A 356 -18.76 -12.88 -19.92
CA THR A 356 -18.07 -13.37 -21.11
C THR A 356 -17.12 -12.29 -21.62
N LEU A 357 -15.84 -12.63 -21.72
CA LEU A 357 -14.80 -11.70 -22.16
C LEU A 357 -14.59 -11.81 -23.67
N LYS A 358 -14.52 -10.68 -24.35
CA LYS A 358 -14.25 -10.59 -25.79
C LYS A 358 -12.78 -10.35 -26.06
N TRP A 359 -12.15 -9.48 -25.29
CA TRP A 359 -10.74 -9.14 -25.47
C TRP A 359 -10.09 -8.73 -24.15
N ILE A 360 -8.81 -9.03 -24.01
CA ILE A 360 -7.97 -8.64 -22.89
C ILE A 360 -6.75 -7.93 -23.46
N ASP A 361 -6.45 -6.73 -22.96
CA ASP A 361 -5.29 -5.97 -23.42
C ASP A 361 -3.99 -6.55 -22.84
N THR A 362 -3.08 -6.92 -23.73
CA THR A 362 -1.71 -7.39 -23.42
C THR A 362 -0.65 -6.45 -23.97
N SER A 363 -1.03 -5.24 -24.37
CA SER A 363 -0.11 -4.22 -24.84
C SER A 363 0.88 -3.77 -23.75
N SER A 364 1.98 -3.15 -24.18
CA SER A 364 2.99 -2.63 -23.24
C SER A 364 2.44 -1.50 -22.37
N GLU A 365 2.42 -1.73 -21.06
CA GLU A 365 2.12 -0.74 -20.04
C GLU A 365 3.30 0.22 -19.73
N PHE A 366 4.46 -0.02 -20.36
CA PHE A 366 5.61 0.87 -20.28
C PHE A 366 5.64 1.79 -21.51
N GLY A 367 4.98 2.96 -21.39
CA GLY A 367 4.73 3.87 -22.50
C GLY A 367 3.35 3.65 -23.10
N HIS A 368 3.19 3.91 -24.39
CA HIS A 368 1.96 3.64 -25.14
C HIS A 368 2.16 2.40 -26.00
N GLY A 369 1.58 1.27 -25.58
CA GLY A 369 1.68 0.01 -26.30
C GLY A 369 0.77 -0.01 -27.53
N ALA A 370 1.36 -0.10 -28.72
CA ALA A 370 0.62 -0.22 -29.98
C ALA A 370 0.33 -1.68 -30.40
N PHE A 371 1.09 -2.64 -29.86
CA PHE A 371 1.04 -4.05 -30.26
C PHE A 371 0.62 -4.92 -29.08
N GLN A 372 -0.12 -5.99 -29.36
CA GLN A 372 -0.57 -6.97 -28.37
C GLN A 372 0.45 -8.10 -28.17
N THR A 373 1.14 -8.50 -29.24
CA THR A 373 2.11 -9.61 -29.22
C THR A 373 3.48 -9.21 -29.79
N PRO A 374 4.57 -9.93 -29.43
CA PRO A 374 5.87 -9.68 -30.04
C PRO A 374 5.89 -10.00 -31.53
N ALA A 375 5.07 -10.96 -31.97
CA ALA A 375 4.94 -11.37 -33.37
C ALA A 375 4.35 -10.24 -34.22
N GLU A 376 3.26 -9.63 -33.75
CA GLU A 376 2.64 -8.46 -34.38
C GLU A 376 3.63 -7.30 -34.53
N LYS A 377 4.40 -7.00 -33.46
CA LYS A 377 5.44 -5.98 -33.50
C LYS A 377 6.54 -6.29 -34.53
N LYS A 378 6.97 -7.56 -34.62
CA LYS A 378 7.99 -7.99 -35.58
C LYS A 378 7.48 -7.88 -37.02
N GLN A 379 6.22 -8.28 -37.25
CA GLN A 379 5.58 -8.16 -38.56
C GLN A 379 5.45 -6.70 -38.99
N PHE A 380 5.06 -5.80 -38.09
CA PHE A 380 4.93 -4.37 -38.39
C PHE A 380 6.28 -3.69 -38.67
N LEU A 381 7.30 -3.97 -37.85
CA LEU A 381 8.61 -3.30 -37.97
C LEU A 381 9.52 -3.91 -39.07
N GLY A 382 9.22 -5.12 -39.54
CA GLY A 382 10.06 -5.84 -40.49
C GLY A 382 11.42 -6.24 -39.89
N THR A 383 12.39 -6.50 -40.77
CA THR A 383 13.76 -6.83 -40.40
C THR A 383 14.51 -5.59 -39.95
N LEU A 384 14.98 -5.57 -38.71
CA LEU A 384 15.77 -4.47 -38.17
C LEU A 384 17.26 -4.78 -38.25
N LYS A 385 18.11 -3.75 -38.22
CA LYS A 385 19.58 -3.90 -38.21
C LYS A 385 20.11 -4.89 -37.17
N LYS A 386 19.49 -4.93 -35.99
CA LYS A 386 19.87 -5.84 -34.88
C LYS A 386 19.53 -7.31 -35.15
N ASP A 387 18.61 -7.57 -36.07
CA ASP A 387 18.19 -8.93 -36.42
C ASP A 387 19.19 -9.51 -37.44
N LEU A 388 19.67 -8.70 -38.39
CA LEU A 388 20.72 -9.08 -39.34
C LEU A 388 22.01 -9.53 -38.65
N VAL A 389 22.45 -8.81 -37.61
CA VAL A 389 23.69 -9.14 -36.85
C VAL A 389 23.58 -10.48 -36.10
N LYS A 390 22.38 -10.99 -35.83
CA LYS A 390 22.20 -12.28 -35.15
C LYS A 390 22.32 -13.46 -36.10
N ASP A 391 22.03 -13.27 -37.38
CA ASP A 391 22.08 -14.33 -38.39
C ASP A 391 23.53 -14.64 -38.81
N ASP A 392 24.47 -13.72 -38.55
CA ASP A 392 25.92 -13.86 -38.86
C ASP A 392 26.75 -14.54 -37.73
N ALA A 393 26.13 -14.94 -36.61
CA ALA A 393 26.84 -15.63 -35.54
C ALA A 393 26.85 -17.16 -35.78
N PRO A 394 28.02 -17.82 -35.89
CA PRO A 394 28.08 -19.26 -36.16
C PRO A 394 27.51 -20.07 -34.99
N THR A 395 26.43 -20.81 -35.25
CA THR A 395 25.87 -21.79 -34.31
C THR A 395 26.84 -22.97 -34.10
N PRO A 396 27.09 -23.46 -32.86
CA PRO A 396 27.92 -24.63 -32.66
C PRO A 396 27.22 -25.88 -33.19
N PHE A 397 27.87 -26.55 -34.15
CA PHE A 397 27.42 -27.77 -34.82
C PHE A 397 27.19 -28.90 -33.78
N CYS A 398 25.94 -29.26 -33.52
CA CYS A 398 25.57 -30.43 -32.73
C CYS A 398 25.32 -31.59 -33.68
N SER A 399 26.14 -32.64 -33.54
CA SER A 399 26.05 -33.96 -34.19
C SER A 399 24.61 -34.44 -34.39
N GLN A 400 24.18 -34.51 -35.66
CA GLN A 400 23.01 -35.30 -36.05
C GLN A 400 23.48 -36.62 -36.67
N MET A 401 23.00 -37.69 -36.04
CA MET A 401 23.02 -39.07 -36.52
C MET A 401 22.47 -39.17 -37.94
N ILE A 402 23.22 -39.82 -38.83
CA ILE A 402 22.75 -40.30 -40.12
C ILE A 402 22.28 -41.76 -39.93
N PRO A 403 21.10 -42.16 -40.44
CA PRO A 403 20.61 -43.53 -40.31
C PRO A 403 21.29 -44.48 -41.31
N ASN A 404 21.47 -45.72 -40.86
CA ASN A 404 22.07 -46.83 -41.60
C ASN A 404 21.28 -47.21 -42.87
N SER A 405 22.00 -47.44 -43.96
CA SER A 405 21.65 -48.46 -44.96
C SER A 405 22.93 -49.07 -45.56
N HIS A 406 23.01 -50.40 -45.41
CA HIS A 406 23.96 -51.39 -45.90
C HIS A 406 24.80 -51.05 -47.15
N ILE A 407 26.07 -51.51 -47.17
CA ILE A 407 26.59 -52.56 -48.09
C ILE A 407 28.10 -52.82 -47.87
N PHE A 408 28.39 -54.08 -47.51
CA PHE A 408 29.52 -54.96 -47.86
C PHE A 408 30.97 -54.73 -47.37
N MET A 409 31.38 -55.71 -46.54
CA MET A 409 32.61 -56.51 -46.54
C MET A 409 33.99 -55.90 -46.20
N THR A 410 34.37 -56.17 -44.95
CA THR A 410 35.65 -56.72 -44.41
C THR A 410 36.56 -57.51 -45.38
N PRO A 411 37.79 -57.96 -44.99
CA PRO A 411 38.67 -57.60 -43.84
C PRO A 411 40.18 -57.51 -44.16
N LEU A 412 40.99 -56.89 -43.28
CA LEU A 412 42.28 -57.46 -42.86
C LEU A 412 42.73 -56.90 -41.49
N LEU A 413 42.62 -57.76 -40.46
CA LEU A 413 43.56 -58.01 -39.35
C LEU A 413 44.43 -56.83 -38.84
N ALA A 414 44.59 -56.53 -37.54
CA ALA A 414 44.34 -57.31 -36.33
C ALA A 414 44.65 -56.48 -35.07
N ARG A 415 44.02 -56.92 -33.97
CA ARG A 415 44.57 -57.05 -32.60
C ARG A 415 44.74 -55.83 -31.68
N ILE A 416 44.04 -55.96 -30.54
CA ILE A 416 44.50 -55.70 -29.14
C ILE A 416 44.45 -54.22 -28.73
N SER A 417 44.02 -53.80 -27.54
CA SER A 417 43.25 -54.36 -26.42
C SER A 417 43.19 -53.21 -25.41
N ARG A 418 41.98 -52.93 -24.90
CA ARG A 418 41.63 -52.46 -23.55
C ARG A 418 42.51 -51.40 -22.84
N ARG A 419 41.80 -50.34 -22.44
CA ARG A 419 41.74 -49.75 -21.09
C ARG A 419 43.09 -49.49 -20.39
N ALA A 420 43.35 -48.22 -20.12
CA ALA A 420 43.10 -47.60 -18.81
C ALA A 420 44.10 -46.46 -18.53
N THR A 421 43.57 -45.46 -17.82
CA THR A 421 44.26 -44.65 -16.80
C THR A 421 45.45 -43.79 -17.22
N ALA A 422 45.13 -42.51 -17.39
CA ALA A 422 45.76 -41.35 -16.76
C ALA A 422 46.98 -41.63 -15.86
N TRP A 423 48.06 -40.90 -16.06
CA TRP A 423 48.82 -40.29 -14.96
C TRP A 423 49.66 -39.09 -15.44
N SER A 424 49.46 -38.02 -14.70
CA SER A 424 50.19 -36.77 -14.48
C SER A 424 51.66 -36.59 -14.93
N ARG A 425 51.99 -35.29 -15.09
CA ARG A 425 53.32 -34.62 -15.15
C ARG A 425 53.97 -34.71 -16.55
N PHE A 426 54.40 -33.63 -17.20
CA PHE A 426 55.31 -32.58 -16.76
C PHE A 426 55.12 -31.30 -17.62
N HIS A 427 55.30 -30.12 -17.01
CA HIS A 427 55.68 -28.84 -17.67
C HIS A 427 57.14 -28.92 -18.18
N PRO A 428 57.77 -27.94 -18.90
CA PRO A 428 57.41 -26.51 -19.16
C PRO A 428 57.82 -25.97 -20.59
N PHE A 429 57.89 -24.63 -20.75
CA PHE A 429 58.58 -23.81 -21.81
C PHE A 429 57.77 -23.58 -23.12
N ILE A 430 57.53 -22.38 -23.71
CA ILE A 430 58.27 -21.11 -23.90
C ILE A 430 57.23 -19.99 -24.23
N CYS A 431 57.28 -18.81 -23.58
CA CYS A 431 57.79 -17.50 -24.05
C CYS A 431 56.90 -16.81 -25.13
N GLU A 432 56.18 -15.70 -24.91
CA GLU A 432 56.52 -14.31 -24.49
C GLU A 432 56.58 -13.34 -25.70
N SER A 433 55.68 -12.33 -25.71
CA SER A 433 55.87 -10.96 -26.23
C SER A 433 54.54 -10.18 -26.09
N PHE A 434 54.39 -9.33 -25.07
CA PHE A 434 54.72 -7.90 -25.02
C PHE A 434 53.53 -6.98 -25.41
N SER A 435 52.87 -6.39 -24.40
CA SER A 435 52.81 -4.93 -24.25
C SER A 435 52.20 -4.51 -22.89
N ARG A 436 52.94 -3.64 -22.21
CA ARG A 436 52.69 -2.93 -20.93
C ARG A 436 51.55 -1.88 -21.11
N GLN A 437 50.99 -1.16 -20.14
CA GLN A 437 51.44 -0.56 -18.86
C GLN A 437 50.14 0.04 -18.24
N TYR A 438 49.81 -0.07 -16.97
CA TYR A 438 50.29 0.79 -15.88
C TYR A 438 49.87 0.17 -14.53
N SER A 439 50.83 0.06 -13.62
CA SER A 439 50.64 -0.20 -12.19
C SER A 439 51.05 1.06 -11.40
N LEU A 440 50.62 1.15 -10.14
CA LEU A 440 51.37 1.57 -8.94
C LEU A 440 50.37 1.49 -7.75
N GLN A 441 50.49 0.52 -6.83
CA GLN A 441 51.36 0.47 -5.62
C GLN A 441 50.73 1.22 -4.41
N LEU A 442 50.70 0.80 -3.13
CA LEU A 442 51.45 -0.19 -2.31
C LEU A 442 50.73 -0.52 -0.97
N ASN A 443 51.01 -1.75 -0.47
CA ASN A 443 51.26 -2.22 0.92
C ASN A 443 50.19 -2.31 2.04
N PRO A 444 50.16 -3.49 2.71
CA PRO A 444 49.83 -3.65 4.13
C PRO A 444 50.93 -4.38 4.94
N THR A 445 51.24 -3.85 6.13
CA THR A 445 51.97 -4.46 7.25
C THR A 445 51.32 -3.88 8.53
N PHE A 446 51.19 -4.48 9.72
CA PHE A 446 51.92 -5.53 10.43
C PHE A 446 51.17 -5.84 11.77
N PHE A 447 51.29 -7.07 12.31
CA PHE A 447 51.35 -7.47 13.75
C PHE A 447 50.13 -7.23 14.69
N ARG A 448 49.80 -8.01 15.74
CA ARG A 448 50.43 -9.12 16.49
C ARG A 448 49.35 -9.87 17.34
N ARG A 449 49.69 -11.09 17.76
CA ARG A 449 48.98 -12.06 18.63
C ARG A 449 48.55 -11.55 20.02
N GLY A 450 47.53 -12.22 20.58
CA GLY A 450 47.30 -12.39 22.02
C GLY A 450 46.31 -13.54 22.31
N ARG A 451 46.77 -14.56 23.04
CA ARG A 451 46.07 -15.79 23.47
C ARG A 451 45.99 -15.76 25.00
N LEU A 452 44.91 -16.26 25.62
CA LEU A 452 44.76 -16.83 27.00
C LEU A 452 43.24 -17.02 27.22
N SER A 453 42.67 -18.23 27.26
CA SER A 453 42.64 -19.28 28.30
C SER A 453 41.41 -19.22 29.21
N THR A 454 40.95 -20.43 29.54
CA THR A 454 39.76 -20.92 30.24
C THR A 454 39.69 -20.60 31.72
N GLU A 455 38.48 -20.57 32.31
CA GLU A 455 38.08 -21.45 33.43
C GLU A 455 36.61 -21.25 33.85
N ALA A 456 36.08 -22.28 34.53
CA ALA A 456 34.69 -22.55 34.88
C ALA A 456 34.40 -22.21 36.36
N LEU A 457 33.13 -22.18 36.77
CA LEU A 457 32.56 -22.94 37.90
C LEU A 457 31.09 -22.56 38.21
N ASP A 458 30.47 -23.48 38.94
CA ASP A 458 29.05 -23.85 39.03
C ASP A 458 28.10 -23.02 39.91
N GLY A 459 26.80 -23.18 39.62
CA GLY A 459 25.79 -23.67 40.59
C GLY A 459 25.10 -22.71 41.57
N LEU A 460 23.79 -22.48 41.41
CA LEU A 460 22.72 -22.81 42.40
C LEU A 460 21.32 -22.20 42.07
N SER A 461 20.32 -23.09 42.08
CA SER A 461 18.92 -23.01 42.54
C SER A 461 17.97 -21.81 42.30
N HIS A 462 16.89 -22.12 41.57
CA HIS A 462 15.44 -21.93 41.88
C HIS A 462 14.75 -20.54 42.03
N GLN A 463 13.74 -20.37 41.14
CA GLN A 463 12.42 -19.71 41.29
C GLN A 463 12.23 -18.19 41.01
N PRO A 464 11.01 -17.77 40.56
CA PRO A 464 10.83 -16.69 39.57
C PRO A 464 10.46 -15.33 40.19
N PRO A 465 10.80 -14.19 39.55
CA PRO A 465 10.48 -12.90 40.14
C PRO A 465 9.05 -12.44 39.82
N THR A 466 8.27 -12.33 40.88
CA THR A 466 7.04 -11.54 40.99
C THR A 466 7.30 -10.04 40.87
N ARG A 467 6.31 -9.33 40.31
CA ARG A 467 6.19 -7.85 40.25
C ARG A 467 6.60 -7.18 41.56
N ARG A 468 7.49 -6.18 41.49
CA ARG A 468 7.61 -5.12 42.49
C ARG A 468 7.63 -3.74 41.82
N HIS A 469 6.81 -2.85 42.36
CA HIS A 469 6.81 -1.40 42.09
C HIS A 469 8.10 -0.78 42.65
N PRO A 470 8.69 0.24 42.00
CA PRO A 470 9.75 1.02 42.61
C PRO A 470 9.19 2.30 43.27
N SER A 471 9.52 2.47 44.54
CA SER A 471 9.60 3.76 45.25
C SER A 471 10.93 4.47 44.92
N PRO A 472 11.05 5.80 45.13
CA PRO A 472 12.08 6.61 44.48
C PRO A 472 13.18 7.08 45.45
N GLN A 473 14.46 6.90 45.10
CA GLN A 473 15.61 7.68 45.62
C GLN A 473 16.69 7.71 44.53
N SER A 474 16.93 8.89 43.93
CA SER A 474 17.95 9.90 44.24
C SER A 474 19.24 9.68 43.43
N PHE A 475 19.39 10.45 42.35
CA PHE A 475 20.63 10.57 41.60
C PHE A 475 21.32 11.90 41.97
N THR A 476 22.60 11.79 42.28
CA THR A 476 23.54 12.89 42.52
C THR A 476 23.98 13.56 41.22
N ALA A 477 24.44 14.80 41.40
CA ALA A 477 24.61 15.88 40.44
C ALA A 477 25.58 15.65 39.26
N THR A 478 25.19 16.19 38.10
CA THR A 478 26.10 16.73 37.09
C THR A 478 25.60 18.12 36.64
N ALA A 479 26.50 19.10 36.75
CA ALA A 479 26.55 20.42 36.11
C ALA A 479 25.28 21.30 36.11
N ALA A 480 25.30 22.29 37.01
CA ALA A 480 24.41 23.44 37.01
C ALA A 480 24.50 24.23 35.69
N THR A 481 23.35 24.48 35.07
CA THR A 481 23.10 25.66 34.23
C THR A 481 21.96 26.42 34.88
N ASN A 482 22.22 27.68 35.20
CA ASN A 482 21.40 28.56 36.02
C ASN A 482 19.94 28.60 35.54
N MET A 483 19.02 28.27 36.45
CA MET A 483 17.61 28.66 36.32
C MET A 483 17.54 30.19 36.46
N ALA A 484 16.77 30.84 35.60
CA ALA A 484 16.56 32.29 35.62
C ALA A 484 16.11 32.73 37.02
N SER A 485 16.70 33.81 37.55
CA SER A 485 16.36 34.34 38.86
C SER A 485 14.92 34.86 38.86
N ASP A 486 14.26 34.94 40.02
CA ASP A 486 12.89 35.47 40.10
C ASP A 486 12.80 36.91 39.56
N GLU A 487 13.90 37.66 39.61
CA GLU A 487 14.05 38.96 38.95
C GLU A 487 13.97 38.87 37.41
N ASP A 488 14.62 37.88 36.80
CA ASP A 488 14.56 37.64 35.35
C ASP A 488 13.15 37.23 34.89
N TYR A 489 12.41 36.50 35.75
CA TYR A 489 11.04 36.11 35.46
C TYR A 489 10.07 37.29 35.57
N MET A 490 10.23 38.13 36.59
CA MET A 490 9.43 39.35 36.74
C MET A 490 9.73 40.36 35.61
N ALA A 491 11.00 40.53 35.24
CA ALA A 491 11.39 41.38 34.10
C ALA A 491 10.82 40.88 32.76
N PHE A 492 10.67 39.56 32.59
CA PHE A 492 10.01 38.99 31.42
C PHE A 492 8.50 39.26 31.41
N LEU A 493 7.83 39.15 32.56
CA LEU A 493 6.40 39.44 32.68
C LEU A 493 6.12 40.93 32.47
N ASP A 494 6.94 41.82 33.02
CA ASP A 494 6.83 43.27 32.81
C ASP A 494 7.11 43.66 31.36
N LYS A 495 8.04 42.97 30.68
CA LYS A 495 8.30 43.17 29.25
C LYS A 495 7.17 42.64 28.36
N ALA A 496 6.49 41.58 28.77
CA ALA A 496 5.35 41.01 28.04
C ALA A 496 4.07 41.84 28.22
N ASN A 497 3.95 42.56 29.33
CA ASN A 497 2.79 43.39 29.66
C ASN A 497 2.97 44.88 29.32
N ARG A 498 4.17 45.31 28.91
CA ARG A 498 4.39 46.66 28.40
C ARG A 498 3.63 46.87 27.09
N ASP A 499 2.94 48.01 26.99
CA ASP A 499 2.22 48.41 25.79
C ASP A 499 3.22 48.54 24.62
N PRO A 500 3.06 47.81 23.50
CA PRO A 500 4.00 47.83 22.38
C PRO A 500 4.16 49.21 21.69
N ASN A 501 3.43 50.24 22.13
CA ASN A 501 3.59 51.63 21.70
C ASN A 501 4.50 52.50 22.59
N GLU A 502 4.95 52.04 23.76
CA GLU A 502 5.94 52.76 24.58
C GLU A 502 7.33 52.73 23.91
N GLY A 503 7.62 53.73 23.08
CA GLY A 503 8.90 53.85 22.37
C GLY A 503 8.78 54.38 20.95
N TYR A 504 7.56 54.51 20.42
CA TYR A 504 7.34 55.38 19.27
C TYR A 504 7.38 56.83 19.76
N ALA A 505 8.27 57.64 19.19
CA ALA A 505 8.21 59.08 19.37
C ALA A 505 6.77 59.53 19.04
N ALA A 506 6.15 60.27 19.96
CA ALA A 506 4.84 60.86 19.72
C ALA A 506 4.92 61.59 18.37
N PRO A 507 4.02 61.30 17.40
CA PRO A 507 3.83 62.24 16.31
C PRO A 507 3.46 63.57 16.98
N GLN A 508 4.17 64.64 16.62
CA GLN A 508 3.73 65.99 16.95
C GLN A 508 2.23 66.05 16.67
N SER A 509 1.49 66.60 17.62
CA SER A 509 0.06 66.85 17.51
C SER A 509 -0.24 67.69 16.28
N SER A 510 -0.44 67.05 15.13
CA SER A 510 -1.38 67.55 14.16
C SER A 510 -2.74 67.05 14.62
N SER A 511 -3.64 67.99 14.88
CA SER A 511 -5.07 67.74 15.02
C SER A 511 -5.49 66.67 14.02
N LYS A 512 -6.04 65.56 14.53
CA LYS A 512 -6.66 64.54 13.67
C LYS A 512 -7.80 65.23 12.93
N ALA A 513 -7.55 65.58 11.68
CA ALA A 513 -8.50 66.19 10.79
C ALA A 513 -9.60 65.13 10.55
N GLU A 514 -10.79 65.39 11.11
CA GLU A 514 -11.94 64.52 11.00
C GLU A 514 -12.70 64.98 9.75
N LEU A 515 -12.71 64.14 8.71
CA LEU A 515 -13.36 64.44 7.44
C LEU A 515 -14.84 64.78 7.67
N LYS A 516 -15.21 66.05 7.48
CA LYS A 516 -16.60 66.52 7.57
C LYS A 516 -17.25 66.49 6.20
N THR A 517 -18.50 66.06 6.16
CA THR A 517 -19.30 66.07 4.91
C THR A 517 -20.03 67.39 4.71
N THR A 518 -20.35 68.13 5.78
CA THR A 518 -21.03 69.43 5.70
C THR A 518 -20.53 70.37 6.78
N ASP A 519 -20.26 71.62 6.41
CA ASP A 519 -19.91 72.66 7.38
C ASP A 519 -21.13 73.15 8.17
N ASP A 520 -20.87 73.63 9.40
CA ASP A 520 -21.92 74.11 10.31
C ASP A 520 -22.63 75.34 9.71
N GLY A 521 -23.85 75.13 9.21
CA GLY A 521 -24.69 76.16 8.59
C GLY A 521 -24.81 76.11 7.06
N ALA A 522 -24.08 75.21 6.38
CA ALA A 522 -24.18 75.03 4.94
C ALA A 522 -25.45 74.23 4.54
N LYS A 523 -26.29 74.80 3.65
CA LYS A 523 -27.45 74.11 3.09
C LYS A 523 -27.07 73.32 1.85
N ILE A 524 -27.30 72.01 1.86
CA ILE A 524 -27.06 71.13 0.71
C ILE A 524 -28.02 71.53 -0.43
N PRO A 525 -27.53 71.78 -1.66
CA PRO A 525 -28.37 72.09 -2.81
C PRO A 525 -29.36 70.96 -3.15
N ALA A 526 -30.59 71.32 -3.52
CA ALA A 526 -31.66 70.36 -3.80
C ALA A 526 -31.31 69.33 -4.88
N ALA A 527 -30.54 69.73 -5.90
CA ALA A 527 -30.09 68.84 -6.98
C ALA A 527 -29.17 67.70 -6.48
N ILE A 528 -28.34 67.96 -5.47
CA ILE A 528 -27.43 66.96 -4.89
C ILE A 528 -28.19 66.02 -3.95
N GLN A 529 -29.16 66.55 -3.20
CA GLN A 529 -30.05 65.74 -2.37
C GLN A 529 -30.89 64.77 -3.21
N GLU A 530 -31.38 65.21 -4.37
CA GLU A 530 -32.15 64.34 -5.26
C GLU A 530 -31.27 63.26 -5.90
N ALA A 531 -30.06 63.62 -6.35
CA ALA A 531 -29.12 62.67 -6.96
C ALA A 531 -28.58 61.60 -5.99
N THR A 532 -28.50 61.90 -4.68
CA THR A 532 -27.99 60.96 -3.67
C THR A 532 -29.08 60.15 -2.97
N LYS A 533 -30.36 60.50 -3.15
CA LYS A 533 -31.50 59.91 -2.42
C LYS A 533 -31.67 58.40 -2.66
N ASP A 534 -31.40 57.94 -3.88
CA ASP A 534 -31.60 56.54 -4.30
C ASP A 534 -30.29 55.89 -4.81
N ALA A 535 -29.14 56.51 -4.56
CA ALA A 535 -27.84 56.01 -4.98
C ALA A 535 -27.17 55.23 -3.83
N PHE A 536 -26.77 53.99 -4.10
CA PHE A 536 -26.09 53.10 -3.15
C PHE A 536 -24.79 52.54 -3.76
N TYR A 537 -23.77 52.35 -2.93
CA TYR A 537 -22.53 51.73 -3.37
C TYR A 537 -22.73 50.21 -3.48
N VAL A 538 -22.72 49.66 -4.70
CA VAL A 538 -22.89 48.21 -4.92
C VAL A 538 -21.58 47.49 -4.54
N SER A 539 -21.42 47.22 -3.25
CA SER A 539 -20.46 46.28 -2.67
C SER A 539 -21.11 45.61 -1.44
N ASP A 540 -20.50 44.55 -0.91
CA ASP A 540 -21.05 43.62 0.11
C ASP A 540 -21.68 44.24 1.39
N SER A 541 -21.69 45.57 1.56
CA SER A 541 -22.24 46.30 2.72
C SER A 541 -23.38 47.30 2.40
N ASP A 542 -23.77 47.50 1.12
CA ASP A 542 -24.88 48.38 0.67
C ASP A 542 -25.01 49.71 1.46
N GLU A 543 -23.98 50.55 1.43
CA GLU A 543 -23.96 51.86 2.11
C GLU A 543 -24.51 52.99 1.20
N PRO A 544 -25.37 53.89 1.70
CA PRO A 544 -25.90 55.01 0.93
C PRO A 544 -24.83 56.08 0.67
N PHE A 545 -24.91 56.77 -0.47
CA PHE A 545 -24.04 57.92 -0.74
C PHE A 545 -24.36 59.08 0.20
N VAL A 546 -23.34 59.63 0.86
CA VAL A 546 -23.49 60.81 1.73
C VAL A 546 -23.15 62.08 0.93
N PRO A 547 -24.06 63.06 0.82
CA PRO A 547 -23.79 64.30 0.11
C PRO A 547 -22.77 65.17 0.86
N VAL A 548 -21.85 65.80 0.12
CA VAL A 548 -20.83 66.70 0.66
C VAL A 548 -21.13 68.14 0.24
N SER A 549 -21.13 69.08 1.18
CA SER A 549 -21.34 70.52 0.95
C SER A 549 -20.48 71.34 1.90
N LEU A 550 -19.36 71.85 1.40
CA LEU A 550 -18.41 72.66 2.16
C LEU A 550 -18.55 74.14 1.77
N ALA A 551 -18.43 75.04 2.75
CA ALA A 551 -18.42 76.47 2.52
C ALA A 551 -17.05 76.89 1.95
N TRP A 552 -17.06 77.74 0.93
CA TRP A 552 -15.85 78.26 0.31
C TRP A 552 -15.72 79.76 0.60
N ASP A 553 -14.90 80.10 1.59
CA ASP A 553 -14.68 81.48 2.04
C ASP A 553 -13.34 82.03 1.51
N GLU A 554 -13.32 82.44 0.24
CA GLU A 554 -12.35 83.45 -0.22
C GLU A 554 -13.03 84.41 -1.19
N GLY A 555 -13.18 85.66 -0.74
CA GLY A 555 -13.80 86.73 -1.51
C GLY A 555 -13.15 86.94 -2.87
N GLY A 556 -13.85 86.54 -3.94
CA GLY A 556 -13.66 87.06 -5.29
C GLY A 556 -12.65 86.33 -6.19
N LYS A 557 -12.15 85.14 -5.84
CA LYS A 557 -11.41 84.27 -6.78
C LYS A 557 -12.26 83.04 -7.09
N GLY A 558 -12.37 82.68 -8.37
CA GLY A 558 -13.32 81.69 -8.92
C GLY A 558 -13.18 80.26 -8.36
N LEU A 559 -13.87 79.30 -9.01
CA LEU A 559 -13.95 77.90 -8.54
C LEU A 559 -12.57 77.30 -8.20
N PRO A 560 -12.48 76.50 -7.12
CA PRO A 560 -11.22 75.85 -6.71
C PRO A 560 -10.76 74.79 -7.73
N ASP A 561 -9.44 74.65 -7.85
CA ASP A 561 -8.77 73.61 -8.63
C ASP A 561 -8.70 72.27 -7.86
N GLU A 562 -8.44 71.16 -8.56
CA GLU A 562 -8.48 69.79 -7.98
C GLU A 562 -7.56 69.61 -6.76
N GLY A 563 -6.47 70.39 -6.69
CA GLY A 563 -5.55 70.39 -5.54
C GLY A 563 -6.08 71.11 -4.30
N ALA A 564 -6.87 72.17 -4.47
CA ALA A 564 -7.43 72.96 -3.36
C ALA A 564 -8.60 72.24 -2.66
N LEU A 565 -9.39 71.45 -3.40
CA LEU A 565 -10.50 70.67 -2.84
C LEU A 565 -10.03 69.63 -1.82
N ILE A 566 -8.86 69.03 -2.03
CA ILE A 566 -8.28 68.03 -1.11
C ILE A 566 -7.94 68.68 0.23
N HIS A 567 -7.49 69.93 0.23
CA HIS A 567 -7.15 70.69 1.43
C HIS A 567 -8.38 71.19 2.19
N ALA A 568 -9.48 71.53 1.51
CA ALA A 568 -10.73 71.94 2.16
C ALA A 568 -11.48 70.77 2.82
N SER A 569 -11.27 69.54 2.34
CA SER A 569 -11.92 68.33 2.86
C SER A 569 -11.21 67.67 4.05
N LEU A 570 -9.99 68.10 4.41
CA LEU A 570 -9.17 67.51 5.48
C LEU A 570 -9.43 68.15 6.84
#